data_AF-A0A528DAM6-F1
#
_entry.id   AF-A0A528DAM6-F1
#
_cell.length_a   1.000
_cell.length_b   1.000
_cell.length_c   1.000
_cell.angle_alpha   90.00
_cell.angle_beta   90.00
_cell.angle_gamma   90.00
#
_symmetry.space_group_name_H-M   'P 1'
#
loop_
_entity.id
_entity.type
_entity.pdbx_description
1 polymer ?
#
loop_
_entity_poly.entity_id
_entity_poly.type
_entity_poly.pdbx_seq_one_letter_code
_entity_poly.pdbx_strand_id
1 'polypeptide(L)'
;MEENFSAQTLDSLGSVVAGIDVGGTFTDLLLIDGRDGGRVHIAKTPTTVDNQAFGVVSALDATGFPIDGIDLIVHGTTTTTNAVLERRLAKTGMITTRGFRDVIELGRRTRPQAYGMTGSFVPIIPRNLRLEVSERVEASGAVRIHLDEAEMRAAVSQLIEAGCESLVIHFLHSYANPAHERRAAEIAAALWPNSYITTGHALLSEAREFERGVTASVNASVQPILERYVERLRRELGSKGYARDFLIMNGNGGMISARFVTRESAKTVMSGPASGVIAAAYTGKRAGFENLVTYDMGGTSTDVALIRNA
;
A
#
# COMPACT_ATOMS: atom_id res chain seq x y z
N MET A 1 19.40 -10.43 -9.30
CA MET A 1 19.30 -9.81 -10.63
C MET A 1 18.64 -8.47 -10.39
N GLU A 2 19.46 -7.45 -10.16
CA GLU A 2 19.02 -6.08 -9.87
C GLU A 2 18.60 -5.42 -11.18
N GLU A 3 17.31 -5.31 -11.44
CA GLU A 3 16.80 -4.32 -12.38
C GLU A 3 16.51 -3.04 -11.59
N ASN A 4 17.54 -2.19 -11.51
CA ASN A 4 17.38 -0.80 -11.10
C ASN A 4 16.56 -0.09 -12.17
N PHE A 5 15.27 0.09 -11.92
CA PHE A 5 14.47 1.06 -12.66
C PHE A 5 15.01 2.45 -12.33
N SER A 6 15.81 2.99 -13.24
CA SER A 6 16.15 4.41 -13.29
C SER A 6 14.83 5.18 -13.36
N ALA A 7 14.44 5.82 -12.25
CA ALA A 7 13.52 6.93 -12.30
C ALA A 7 14.20 8.01 -13.13
N GLN A 8 13.90 8.05 -14.44
CA GLN A 8 14.30 9.15 -15.29
C GLN A 8 13.83 10.43 -14.62
N THR A 9 14.78 11.26 -14.21
CA THR A 9 14.51 12.64 -13.83
C THR A 9 13.95 13.29 -15.09
N LEU A 10 12.62 13.35 -15.20
CA LEU A 10 11.96 14.11 -16.25
C LEU A 10 12.46 15.54 -16.08
N ASP A 11 13.30 15.98 -17.01
CA ASP A 11 13.53 17.41 -17.23
C ASP A 11 12.15 18.00 -17.48
N SER A 12 11.63 18.79 -16.54
CA SER A 12 10.28 19.37 -16.62
C SER A 12 10.13 20.40 -17.73
N LEU A 13 11.18 20.61 -18.54
CA LEU A 13 11.18 21.44 -19.72
C LEU A 13 10.33 20.77 -20.81
N GLY A 14 9.14 21.34 -21.05
CA GLY A 14 8.23 20.96 -22.13
C GLY A 14 7.09 20.02 -21.76
N SER A 15 7.00 19.51 -20.53
CA SER A 15 5.94 18.59 -20.09
C SER A 15 4.92 19.23 -19.15
N VAL A 16 3.68 18.76 -19.19
CA VAL A 16 2.62 19.15 -18.23
C VAL A 16 2.48 18.09 -17.14
N VAL A 17 2.79 18.44 -15.90
CA VAL A 17 2.77 17.50 -14.77
C VAL A 17 1.80 17.95 -13.69
N ALA A 18 0.92 17.07 -13.26
CA ALA A 18 -0.01 17.31 -12.14
C ALA A 18 0.37 16.44 -10.93
N GLY A 19 0.66 17.07 -9.81
CA GLY A 19 0.76 16.44 -8.49
C GLY A 19 -0.54 16.63 -7.71
N ILE A 20 -1.10 15.55 -7.20
CA ILE A 20 -2.42 15.55 -6.53
C ILE A 20 -2.29 14.80 -5.20
N ASP A 21 -2.62 15.46 -4.09
CA ASP A 21 -2.71 14.82 -2.77
C ASP A 21 -4.16 14.81 -2.27
N VAL A 22 -4.67 13.62 -1.98
CA VAL A 22 -6.01 13.45 -1.42
C VAL A 22 -5.90 13.21 0.09
N GLY A 23 -6.15 14.27 0.85
CA GLY A 23 -6.27 14.22 2.30
C GLY A 23 -7.67 13.79 2.77
N GLY A 24 -7.89 13.85 4.09
CA GLY A 24 -9.21 13.60 4.69
C GLY A 24 -10.20 14.76 4.52
N THR A 25 -9.70 15.99 4.40
CA THR A 25 -10.54 17.21 4.33
C THR A 25 -10.54 17.84 2.95
N PHE A 26 -9.36 18.01 2.33
CA PHE A 26 -9.20 18.64 1.03
C PHE A 26 -8.38 17.76 0.10
N THR A 27 -8.67 17.88 -1.19
CA THR A 27 -7.81 17.44 -2.28
C THR A 27 -7.02 18.64 -2.75
N ASP A 28 -5.70 18.55 -2.64
CA ASP A 28 -4.74 19.56 -3.03
C ASP A 28 -4.09 19.18 -4.36
N LEU A 29 -4.01 20.13 -5.27
CA LEU A 29 -3.49 19.90 -6.61
C LEU A 29 -2.54 21.02 -7.03
N LEU A 30 -1.38 20.62 -7.56
CA LEU A 30 -0.40 21.47 -8.20
C LEU A 30 -0.16 20.96 -9.62
N LEU A 31 -0.46 21.77 -10.63
CA LEU A 31 -0.14 21.48 -12.03
C LEU A 31 0.90 22.47 -12.53
N ILE A 32 1.98 21.93 -13.08
CA ILE A 32 3.08 22.70 -13.67
C ILE A 32 3.02 22.46 -15.18
N ASP A 33 2.66 23.51 -15.92
CA ASP A 33 2.83 23.53 -17.36
C ASP A 33 4.26 23.97 -17.68
N GLY A 34 5.12 23.00 -18.01
CA GLY A 34 6.52 23.22 -18.33
C GLY A 34 6.78 23.66 -19.78
N ARG A 35 5.75 23.88 -20.59
CA ARG A 35 5.87 24.38 -21.96
C ARG A 35 6.26 25.85 -21.96
N ASP A 36 6.71 26.36 -23.11
CA ASP A 36 7.06 27.77 -23.24
C ASP A 36 5.85 28.67 -22.97
N GLY A 37 6.01 29.68 -22.10
CA GLY A 37 4.90 30.50 -21.58
C GLY A 37 3.93 29.77 -20.63
N GLY A 38 4.26 28.56 -20.21
CA GLY A 38 3.46 27.75 -19.27
C GLY A 38 3.35 28.39 -17.88
N ARG A 39 2.32 27.99 -17.14
CA ARG A 39 1.98 28.54 -15.82
C ARG A 39 1.82 27.43 -14.79
N VAL A 40 1.88 27.83 -13.52
CA VAL A 40 1.50 26.97 -12.41
C VAL A 40 0.01 27.17 -12.13
N HIS A 41 -0.73 26.07 -12.07
CA HIS A 41 -2.13 26.03 -11.67
C HIS A 41 -2.24 25.34 -10.32
N ILE A 42 -3.02 25.91 -9.42
CA ILE A 42 -3.25 25.37 -8.08
C ILE A 42 -4.75 25.24 -7.90
N ALA A 43 -5.20 24.09 -7.41
CA ALA A 43 -6.58 23.87 -7.00
C ALA A 43 -6.61 23.24 -5.62
N LYS A 44 -7.59 23.65 -4.81
CA LYS A 44 -7.91 23.03 -3.53
C LYS A 44 -9.41 22.85 -3.46
N THR A 45 -9.86 21.61 -3.40
CA THR A 45 -11.29 21.27 -3.41
C THR A 45 -11.64 20.41 -2.20
N PRO A 46 -12.86 20.47 -1.67
CA PRO A 46 -13.30 19.56 -0.62
C PRO A 46 -13.14 18.09 -1.05
N THR A 47 -12.68 17.23 -0.13
CA THR A 47 -12.56 15.80 -0.40
C THR A 47 -13.95 15.18 -0.47
N THR A 48 -14.22 14.44 -1.54
CA THR A 48 -15.46 13.66 -1.66
C THR A 48 -15.23 12.28 -1.05
N VAL A 49 -15.51 12.10 0.24
CA VAL A 49 -15.16 10.87 1.00
C VAL A 49 -15.74 9.59 0.36
N ASP A 50 -16.99 9.64 -0.08
CA ASP A 50 -17.67 8.50 -0.72
C ASP A 50 -17.17 8.21 -2.16
N ASN A 51 -16.46 9.18 -2.75
CA ASN A 51 -15.90 9.08 -4.10
C ASN A 51 -14.66 9.96 -4.27
N GLN A 52 -13.55 9.56 -3.66
CA GLN A 52 -12.30 10.33 -3.72
C GLN A 52 -11.81 10.51 -5.17
N ALA A 53 -12.06 9.54 -6.06
CA ALA A 53 -11.74 9.62 -7.47
C ALA A 53 -12.44 10.80 -8.18
N PHE A 54 -13.70 11.06 -7.85
CA PHE A 54 -14.41 12.24 -8.36
C PHE A 54 -13.86 13.55 -7.79
N GLY A 55 -13.41 13.55 -6.53
CA GLY A 55 -12.72 14.69 -5.94
C GLY A 55 -11.46 15.06 -6.71
N VAL A 56 -10.67 14.06 -7.13
CA VAL A 56 -9.48 14.26 -7.97
C VAL A 56 -9.83 14.88 -9.31
N VAL A 57 -10.84 14.35 -10.02
CA VAL A 57 -11.25 14.91 -11.32
C VAL A 57 -11.83 16.31 -11.17
N SER A 58 -12.57 16.59 -10.10
CA SER A 58 -13.09 17.93 -9.81
C SER A 58 -11.96 18.93 -9.54
N ALA A 59 -10.90 18.52 -8.83
CA ALA A 59 -9.72 19.34 -8.61
C ALA A 59 -8.98 19.64 -9.93
N LEU A 60 -8.87 18.64 -10.81
CA LEU A 60 -8.31 18.81 -12.15
C LEU A 60 -9.14 19.79 -13.00
N ASP A 61 -10.46 19.60 -13.07
CA ASP A 61 -11.37 20.50 -13.78
C ASP A 61 -11.27 21.95 -13.25
N ALA A 62 -11.11 22.13 -11.92
CA ALA A 62 -10.98 23.44 -11.29
C ALA A 62 -9.72 24.22 -11.69
N THR A 63 -8.70 23.55 -12.24
CA THR A 63 -7.50 24.24 -12.78
C THR A 63 -7.79 24.99 -14.09
N GLY A 64 -8.90 24.67 -14.76
CA GLY A 64 -9.21 25.12 -16.12
C GLY A 64 -8.30 24.51 -17.20
N PHE A 65 -7.39 23.60 -16.84
CA PHE A 65 -6.49 22.93 -17.76
C PHE A 65 -7.14 21.66 -18.32
N PRO A 66 -7.08 21.42 -19.64
CA PRO A 66 -7.68 20.24 -20.25
C PRO A 66 -6.94 18.96 -19.83
N ILE A 67 -7.68 18.01 -19.23
CA ILE A 67 -7.12 16.79 -18.61
C ILE A 67 -6.38 15.90 -19.63
N ASP A 68 -6.87 15.83 -20.87
CA ASP A 68 -6.24 15.08 -21.97
C ASP A 68 -4.87 15.65 -22.40
N GLY A 69 -4.61 16.92 -22.10
CA GLY A 69 -3.34 17.59 -22.34
C GLY A 69 -2.28 17.40 -21.24
N ILE A 70 -2.58 16.65 -20.18
CA ILE A 70 -1.63 16.39 -19.08
C ILE A 70 -0.72 15.21 -19.47
N ASP A 71 0.59 15.38 -19.35
CA ASP A 71 1.55 14.34 -19.70
C ASP A 71 1.73 13.29 -18.60
N LEU A 72 1.68 13.74 -17.34
CA LEU A 72 1.92 12.91 -16.17
C LEU A 72 1.05 13.35 -14.99
N ILE A 73 0.34 12.40 -14.39
CA ILE A 73 -0.35 12.58 -13.11
C ILE A 73 0.39 11.77 -12.04
N VAL A 74 0.81 12.44 -10.97
CA VAL A 74 1.36 11.84 -9.76
C VAL A 74 0.37 12.03 -8.64
N HIS A 75 -0.08 10.92 -8.05
CA HIS A 75 -1.18 10.90 -7.12
C HIS A 75 -0.73 10.35 -5.75
N GLY A 76 -0.74 11.21 -4.74
CA GLY A 76 -0.67 10.86 -3.32
C GLY A 76 -2.07 10.61 -2.77
N THR A 77 -2.22 9.54 -1.98
CA THR A 77 -3.49 9.24 -1.34
C THR A 77 -3.34 8.77 0.08
N THR A 78 -4.22 9.26 0.94
CA THR A 78 -4.36 8.79 2.31
C THR A 78 -5.34 7.60 2.45
N THR A 79 -5.96 7.12 1.36
CA THR A 79 -6.94 5.99 1.41
C THR A 79 -6.38 4.79 2.18
N THR A 80 -5.17 4.35 1.82
CA THR A 80 -4.51 3.20 2.44
C THR A 80 -4.20 3.46 3.92
N THR A 81 -3.59 4.61 4.23
CA THR A 81 -3.21 4.99 5.59
C THR A 81 -4.45 5.09 6.50
N ASN A 82 -5.51 5.75 6.03
CA ASN A 82 -6.74 5.93 6.79
C ASN A 82 -7.47 4.60 6.99
N ALA A 83 -7.51 3.72 5.99
CA ALA A 83 -8.10 2.39 6.15
C ALA A 83 -7.44 1.59 7.28
N VAL A 84 -6.11 1.68 7.40
CA VAL A 84 -5.36 1.03 8.49
C VAL A 84 -5.61 1.71 9.84
N LEU A 85 -5.55 3.05 9.91
CA LEU A 85 -5.76 3.81 11.15
C LEU A 85 -7.18 3.65 11.70
N GLU A 86 -8.19 3.71 10.82
CA GLU A 86 -9.61 3.57 11.17
C GLU A 86 -10.07 2.11 11.27
N ARG A 87 -9.18 1.15 10.97
CA ARG A 87 -9.49 -0.28 10.89
C ARG A 87 -10.65 -0.62 9.94
N ARG A 88 -10.85 0.19 8.91
CA ARG A 88 -11.80 -0.05 7.82
C ARG A 88 -11.13 -0.89 6.74
N LEU A 89 -10.84 -2.15 7.09
CA LEU A 89 -10.07 -3.08 6.27
C LEU A 89 -10.97 -4.14 5.63
N ALA A 90 -10.55 -4.69 4.49
CA ALA A 90 -11.22 -5.83 3.89
C ALA A 90 -11.16 -7.04 4.85
N LYS A 91 -12.26 -7.80 4.91
CA LYS A 91 -12.32 -9.00 5.75
C LYS A 91 -11.32 -10.01 5.21
N THR A 92 -10.21 -10.21 5.93
CA THR A 92 -9.07 -10.99 5.43
C THR A 92 -8.95 -12.28 6.21
N GLY A 93 -8.69 -13.39 5.52
CA GLY A 93 -8.33 -14.68 6.11
C GLY A 93 -6.82 -14.90 6.08
N MET A 94 -6.29 -15.69 7.00
CA MET A 94 -4.88 -16.11 7.03
C MET A 94 -4.80 -17.63 7.10
N ILE A 95 -3.94 -18.21 6.27
CA ILE A 95 -3.54 -19.62 6.37
C ILE A 95 -2.04 -19.64 6.68
N THR A 96 -1.67 -20.38 7.72
CA THR A 96 -0.30 -20.44 8.25
C THR A 96 0.11 -21.85 8.62
N THR A 97 1.39 -22.02 8.93
CA THR A 97 1.97 -23.27 9.41
C THR A 97 1.30 -23.70 10.72
N ARG A 98 0.97 -24.99 10.87
CA ARG A 98 0.39 -25.54 12.11
C ARG A 98 1.19 -25.19 13.37
N GLY A 99 0.47 -24.71 14.38
CA GLY A 99 1.01 -24.18 15.64
C GLY A 99 1.45 -22.71 15.62
N PHE A 100 1.29 -21.99 14.50
CA PHE A 100 1.80 -20.62 14.33
C PHE A 100 0.71 -19.58 14.02
N ARG A 101 -0.58 -19.93 14.16
CA ARG A 101 -1.67 -18.97 13.91
C ARG A 101 -1.70 -17.76 14.83
N ASP A 102 -0.99 -17.79 15.95
CA ASP A 102 -0.98 -16.70 16.94
C ASP A 102 0.23 -15.77 16.82
N VAL A 103 1.11 -15.99 15.85
CA VAL A 103 2.32 -15.17 15.65
C VAL A 103 2.02 -13.67 15.56
N ILE A 104 1.01 -13.28 14.77
CA ILE A 104 0.66 -11.87 14.58
C ILE A 104 -0.02 -11.22 15.79
N GLU A 105 -0.47 -12.03 16.75
CA GLU A 105 -1.10 -11.55 17.99
C GLU A 105 -0.10 -11.49 19.15
N LEU A 106 0.75 -12.53 19.27
CA LEU A 106 1.83 -12.57 20.25
C LEU A 106 2.85 -11.45 20.03
N GLY A 107 3.08 -11.12 18.76
CA GLY A 107 4.00 -10.07 18.35
C GLY A 107 5.41 -10.30 18.86
N ARG A 108 6.12 -9.19 19.13
CA ARG A 108 7.46 -9.20 19.71
C ARG A 108 7.50 -8.69 21.15
N ARG A 109 6.36 -8.76 21.85
CA ARG A 109 6.15 -8.15 23.19
C ARG A 109 6.45 -6.64 23.21
N THR A 110 6.42 -5.99 22.05
CA THR A 110 6.48 -4.53 21.93
C THR A 110 5.28 -3.94 22.65
N ARG A 111 5.50 -3.07 23.63
CA ARG A 111 4.43 -2.47 24.42
C ARG A 111 3.95 -1.20 23.73
N PRO A 112 2.66 -1.10 23.34
CA PRO A 112 2.12 0.14 22.77
C PRO A 112 2.21 1.31 23.74
N GLN A 113 2.11 1.05 25.04
CA GLN A 113 2.36 2.00 26.11
C GLN A 113 3.72 1.68 26.74
N ALA A 114 4.64 2.66 26.74
CA ALA A 114 5.98 2.50 27.29
C ALA A 114 5.96 2.19 28.80
N TYR A 115 4.90 2.61 29.50
CA TYR A 115 4.69 2.39 30.93
C TYR A 115 3.49 1.47 31.16
N GLY A 116 3.60 0.57 32.15
CA GLY A 116 2.55 -0.40 32.50
C GLY A 116 3.07 -1.84 32.55
N MET A 117 2.39 -2.69 33.33
CA MET A 117 2.73 -4.11 33.49
C MET A 117 2.17 -5.01 32.38
N THR A 118 1.12 -4.56 31.69
CA THR A 118 0.41 -5.30 30.64
C THR A 118 0.24 -4.44 29.39
N GLY A 119 0.03 -5.08 28.25
CA GLY A 119 -0.33 -4.43 27.00
C GLY A 119 -1.27 -5.33 26.21
N SER A 120 -2.22 -4.72 25.50
CA SER A 120 -3.09 -5.42 24.57
C SER A 120 -2.76 -4.98 23.15
N PHE A 121 -2.85 -5.93 22.22
CA PHE A 121 -2.72 -5.66 20.79
C PHE A 121 -3.81 -6.43 20.07
N VAL A 122 -4.58 -5.75 19.24
CA VAL A 122 -5.61 -6.38 18.41
C VAL A 122 -5.04 -6.54 17.00
N PRO A 123 -4.72 -7.76 16.56
CA PRO A 123 -4.17 -7.99 15.23
C PRO A 123 -5.17 -7.62 14.13
N ILE A 124 -4.68 -7.38 12.92
CA ILE A 124 -5.50 -7.04 11.74
C ILE A 124 -6.45 -8.19 11.38
N ILE A 125 -5.96 -9.43 11.48
CA ILE A 125 -6.73 -10.63 11.20
C ILE A 125 -7.16 -11.26 12.54
N PRO A 126 -8.48 -11.32 12.82
CA PRO A 126 -8.97 -11.87 14.07
C PRO A 126 -8.72 -13.37 14.13
N ARG A 127 -8.57 -13.90 15.34
CA ARG A 127 -8.13 -15.26 15.59
C ARG A 127 -8.94 -16.35 14.87
N ASN A 128 -10.25 -16.18 14.76
CA ASN A 128 -11.16 -17.11 14.11
C ASN A 128 -11.02 -17.16 12.57
N LEU A 129 -10.28 -16.21 11.97
CA LEU A 129 -9.97 -16.18 10.54
C LEU A 129 -8.49 -16.55 10.27
N ARG A 130 -7.79 -17.11 11.26
CA ARG A 130 -6.41 -17.61 11.15
C ARG A 130 -6.42 -19.13 11.24
N LEU A 131 -6.36 -19.77 10.09
CA LEU A 131 -6.37 -21.22 9.95
C LEU A 131 -4.96 -21.77 9.80
N GLU A 132 -4.82 -23.05 10.08
CA GLU A 132 -3.55 -23.76 10.08
C GLU A 132 -3.62 -24.94 9.13
N VAL A 133 -2.52 -25.18 8.44
CA VAL A 133 -2.33 -26.38 7.63
C VAL A 133 -1.05 -27.10 8.03
N SER A 134 -1.09 -28.42 7.90
CA SER A 134 0.03 -29.33 8.12
C SER A 134 1.06 -29.12 7.02
N GLU A 135 2.16 -28.47 7.39
CA GLU A 135 3.28 -28.13 6.55
C GLU A 135 4.46 -27.78 7.48
N ARG A 136 5.71 -28.01 7.07
CA ARG A 136 6.89 -27.48 7.77
C ARG A 136 8.12 -27.42 6.87
N VAL A 137 8.66 -26.22 6.71
CA VAL A 137 10.02 -25.95 6.22
C VAL A 137 10.92 -25.57 7.39
N GLU A 138 12.16 -26.05 7.39
CA GLU A 138 13.19 -25.69 8.37
C GLU A 138 13.93 -24.41 7.97
N ALA A 139 14.67 -23.81 8.90
CA ALA A 139 15.46 -22.61 8.61
C ALA A 139 16.53 -22.81 7.51
N SER A 140 16.95 -24.05 7.26
CA SER A 140 17.83 -24.45 6.16
C SER A 140 17.14 -24.43 4.77
N GLY A 141 15.81 -24.29 4.74
CA GLY A 141 14.99 -24.49 3.55
C GLY A 141 14.59 -25.96 3.30
N ALA A 142 15.08 -26.90 4.11
CA ALA A 142 14.71 -28.30 4.01
C ALA A 142 13.22 -28.52 4.37
N VAL A 143 12.52 -29.33 3.58
CA VAL A 143 11.14 -29.72 3.87
C VAL A 143 11.15 -30.81 4.95
N ARG A 144 10.53 -30.52 6.09
CA ARG A 144 10.33 -31.48 7.18
C ARG A 144 8.96 -32.15 7.12
N ILE A 145 7.93 -31.40 6.75
CA ILE A 145 6.56 -31.91 6.54
C ILE A 145 6.07 -31.30 5.23
N HIS A 146 5.70 -32.15 4.27
CA HIS A 146 5.09 -31.68 3.02
C HIS A 146 3.76 -30.97 3.28
N LEU A 147 3.44 -29.99 2.43
CA LEU A 147 2.14 -29.33 2.45
C LEU A 147 1.01 -30.34 2.27
N ASP A 148 0.09 -30.40 3.24
CA ASP A 148 -1.17 -31.11 3.09
C ASP A 148 -2.13 -30.31 2.22
N GLU A 149 -2.26 -30.71 0.95
CA GLU A 149 -3.12 -30.04 -0.02
C GLU A 149 -4.61 -30.18 0.30
N ALA A 150 -5.04 -31.23 1.00
CA ALA A 150 -6.43 -31.44 1.35
C ALA A 150 -6.83 -30.48 2.48
N GLU A 151 -5.98 -30.35 3.51
CA GLU A 151 -6.15 -29.33 4.55
C GLU A 151 -6.12 -27.92 3.97
N MET A 152 -5.25 -27.65 2.98
CA MET A 152 -5.20 -26.35 2.30
C MET A 152 -6.53 -26.02 1.60
N ARG A 153 -7.10 -26.97 0.84
CA ARG A 153 -8.40 -26.78 0.18
C ARG A 153 -9.52 -26.54 1.20
N ALA A 154 -9.56 -27.31 2.27
CA ALA A 154 -10.54 -27.16 3.33
C ALA A 154 -10.44 -25.79 4.02
N ALA A 155 -9.22 -25.34 4.34
CA ALA A 155 -8.99 -24.03 4.95
C ALA A 155 -9.42 -22.87 4.02
N VAL A 156 -9.14 -23.00 2.72
CA VAL A 156 -9.60 -22.02 1.72
C VAL A 156 -11.12 -21.94 1.67
N SER A 157 -11.81 -23.09 1.54
CA SER A 157 -13.27 -23.13 1.53
C SER A 157 -13.88 -22.54 2.80
N GLN A 158 -13.31 -22.85 3.96
CA GLN A 158 -13.78 -22.30 5.24
C GLN A 158 -13.68 -20.77 5.30
N LEU A 159 -12.60 -20.18 4.77
CA LEU A 159 -12.44 -18.72 4.75
C LEU A 159 -13.38 -18.05 3.73
N ILE A 160 -13.65 -18.71 2.60
CA ILE A 160 -14.66 -18.26 1.62
C ILE A 160 -16.05 -18.27 2.28
N GLU A 161 -16.43 -19.35 2.95
CA GLU A 161 -17.71 -19.46 3.67
C GLU A 161 -17.83 -18.44 4.81
N ALA A 162 -16.70 -18.12 5.46
CA ALA A 162 -16.64 -17.05 6.45
C ALA A 162 -16.76 -15.65 5.83
N GLY A 163 -16.84 -15.52 4.51
CA GLY A 163 -17.00 -14.25 3.78
C GLY A 163 -15.73 -13.41 3.74
N CYS A 164 -14.54 -14.03 3.82
CA CYS A 164 -13.30 -13.31 3.60
C CYS A 164 -13.20 -12.83 2.14
N GLU A 165 -12.88 -11.55 1.97
CA GLU A 165 -12.69 -10.92 0.67
C GLU A 165 -11.28 -11.20 0.10
N SER A 166 -10.29 -11.30 0.99
CA SER A 166 -8.88 -11.55 0.66
C SER A 166 -8.23 -12.61 1.56
N LEU A 167 -7.13 -13.19 1.08
CA LEU A 167 -6.40 -14.28 1.72
C LEU A 167 -4.91 -13.93 1.87
N VAL A 168 -4.35 -14.25 3.04
CA VAL A 168 -2.92 -14.27 3.30
C VAL A 168 -2.45 -15.72 3.47
N ILE A 169 -1.40 -16.09 2.76
CA ILE A 169 -0.67 -17.34 2.98
C ILE A 169 0.69 -16.97 3.57
N HIS A 170 0.95 -17.43 4.78
CA HIS A 170 2.15 -17.07 5.53
C HIS A 170 2.71 -18.30 6.24
N PHE A 171 3.63 -18.99 5.60
CA PHE A 171 4.31 -20.14 6.19
C PHE A 171 5.65 -19.72 6.80
N LEU A 172 6.09 -20.48 7.79
CA LEU A 172 7.43 -20.29 8.35
C LEU A 172 8.49 -20.59 7.30
N HIS A 173 9.60 -19.86 7.39
CA HIS A 173 10.78 -20.09 6.55
C HIS A 173 10.53 -20.03 5.03
N SER A 174 9.43 -19.42 4.59
CA SER A 174 9.14 -19.21 3.17
C SER A 174 10.14 -18.28 2.46
N TYR A 175 10.87 -17.46 3.21
CA TYR A 175 12.03 -16.70 2.72
C TYR A 175 13.21 -17.61 2.31
N ALA A 176 13.34 -18.78 2.94
CA ALA A 176 14.41 -19.75 2.65
C ALA A 176 13.96 -20.74 1.57
N ASN A 177 12.70 -21.19 1.64
CA ASN A 177 12.10 -22.04 0.61
C ASN A 177 10.61 -21.68 0.41
N PRO A 178 10.26 -20.98 -0.67
CA PRO A 178 8.90 -20.53 -0.92
C PRO A 178 8.00 -21.61 -1.57
N ALA A 179 8.49 -22.83 -1.79
CA ALA A 179 7.77 -23.85 -2.56
C ALA A 179 6.37 -24.14 -2.03
N HIS A 180 6.21 -24.26 -0.71
CA HIS A 180 4.90 -24.51 -0.11
C HIS A 180 3.97 -23.30 -0.20
N GLU A 181 4.45 -22.06 -0.01
CA GLU A 181 3.59 -20.88 -0.19
C GLU A 181 3.13 -20.74 -1.65
N ARG A 182 4.01 -21.01 -2.63
CA ARG A 182 3.64 -20.99 -4.05
C ARG A 182 2.60 -22.06 -4.36
N ARG A 183 2.81 -23.29 -3.88
CA ARG A 183 1.86 -24.39 -4.09
C ARG A 183 0.52 -24.11 -3.42
N ALA A 184 0.52 -23.59 -2.21
CA ALA A 184 -0.69 -23.17 -1.51
C ALA A 184 -1.42 -22.04 -2.26
N ALA A 185 -0.69 -21.07 -2.83
CA ALA A 185 -1.28 -20.01 -3.64
C ALA A 185 -1.92 -20.53 -4.92
N GLU A 186 -1.31 -21.50 -5.60
CA GLU A 186 -1.93 -22.18 -6.76
C GLU A 186 -3.23 -22.88 -6.39
N ILE A 187 -3.25 -23.61 -5.27
CA ILE A 187 -4.44 -24.29 -4.77
C ILE A 187 -5.52 -23.28 -4.42
N ALA A 188 -5.16 -22.20 -3.72
CA ALA A 188 -6.08 -21.14 -3.35
C ALA A 188 -6.63 -20.42 -4.58
N ALA A 189 -5.80 -20.10 -5.58
CA ALA A 189 -6.23 -19.42 -6.80
C ALA A 189 -7.26 -20.22 -7.63
N ALA A 190 -7.26 -21.55 -7.51
CA ALA A 190 -8.26 -22.40 -8.15
C ALA A 190 -9.65 -22.36 -7.47
N LEU A 191 -9.73 -21.87 -6.23
CA LEU A 191 -10.94 -21.89 -5.39
C LEU A 191 -11.43 -20.49 -5.00
N TRP A 192 -10.51 -19.54 -4.81
CA TRP A 192 -10.80 -18.19 -4.35
C TRP A 192 -11.57 -17.41 -5.42
N PRO A 193 -12.59 -16.62 -5.05
CA PRO A 193 -13.48 -15.97 -6.03
C PRO A 193 -12.84 -14.81 -6.79
N ASN A 194 -11.64 -14.37 -6.42
CA ASN A 194 -10.95 -13.21 -6.99
C ASN A 194 -9.41 -13.37 -6.88
N SER A 195 -8.66 -12.35 -7.30
CA SER A 195 -7.19 -12.35 -7.31
C SER A 195 -6.54 -11.93 -5.98
N TYR A 196 -7.30 -11.70 -4.92
CA TYR A 196 -6.79 -11.14 -3.65
C TYR A 196 -6.16 -12.22 -2.77
N ILE A 197 -5.05 -12.78 -3.25
CA ILE A 197 -4.23 -13.75 -2.54
C ILE A 197 -2.82 -13.16 -2.39
N THR A 198 -2.43 -12.91 -1.15
CA THR A 198 -1.10 -12.43 -0.79
C THR A 198 -0.27 -13.57 -0.22
N THR A 199 0.95 -13.76 -0.73
CA THR A 199 1.94 -14.68 -0.13
C THR A 199 2.99 -13.87 0.62
N GLY A 200 3.35 -14.33 1.82
CA GLY A 200 4.31 -13.63 2.68
C GLY A 200 5.68 -13.44 2.02
N HIS A 201 6.20 -14.46 1.35
CA HIS A 201 7.53 -14.41 0.71
C HIS A 201 7.61 -13.41 -0.45
N ALA A 202 6.51 -13.18 -1.17
CA ALA A 202 6.50 -12.30 -2.34
C ALA A 202 6.55 -10.81 -1.96
N LEU A 203 6.06 -10.44 -0.77
CA LEU A 203 6.08 -9.06 -0.28
C LEU A 203 7.35 -8.70 0.49
N LEU A 204 7.77 -9.60 1.40
CA LEU A 204 8.92 -9.37 2.25
C LEU A 204 9.63 -10.70 2.51
N SER A 205 10.74 -10.94 1.81
CA SER A 205 11.54 -12.15 1.97
C SER A 205 12.54 -12.03 3.13
N GLU A 206 12.04 -11.69 4.32
CA GLU A 206 12.83 -11.59 5.54
C GLU A 206 12.59 -12.77 6.49
N ALA A 207 13.62 -13.09 7.29
CA ALA A 207 13.58 -14.20 8.23
C ALA A 207 12.49 -14.06 9.30
N ARG A 208 12.04 -12.84 9.56
CA ARG A 208 11.17 -12.48 10.68
C ARG A 208 9.70 -12.77 10.36
N GLU A 209 9.16 -13.81 10.97
CA GLU A 209 7.79 -14.28 10.80
C GLU A 209 6.74 -13.24 11.22
N PHE A 210 6.94 -12.55 12.35
CA PHE A 210 5.99 -11.53 12.80
C PHE A 210 5.91 -10.35 11.81
N GLU A 211 7.03 -9.72 11.49
CA GLU A 211 7.09 -8.55 10.61
C GLU A 211 6.62 -8.89 9.18
N ARG A 212 7.01 -10.05 8.65
CA ARG A 212 6.51 -10.56 7.36
C ARG A 212 5.01 -10.82 7.41
N GLY A 213 4.52 -11.47 8.47
CA GLY A 213 3.11 -11.81 8.65
C GLY A 213 2.22 -10.58 8.79
N VAL A 214 2.63 -9.59 9.57
CA VAL A 214 1.91 -8.31 9.72
C VAL A 214 1.91 -7.53 8.42
N THR A 215 3.06 -7.41 7.73
CA THR A 215 3.15 -6.72 6.44
C THR A 215 2.24 -7.37 5.40
N ALA A 216 2.24 -8.71 5.30
CA ALA A 216 1.35 -9.44 4.41
C ALA A 216 -0.13 -9.28 4.78
N SER A 217 -0.44 -9.23 6.08
CA SER A 217 -1.80 -8.97 6.57
C SER A 217 -2.29 -7.57 6.22
N VAL A 218 -1.46 -6.53 6.39
CA VAL A 218 -1.76 -5.16 5.95
C VAL A 218 -2.02 -5.16 4.45
N ASN A 219 -1.11 -5.73 3.65
CA ASN A 219 -1.23 -5.74 2.20
C ASN A 219 -2.55 -6.36 1.73
N ALA A 220 -2.85 -7.59 2.17
CA ALA A 220 -4.06 -8.30 1.77
C ALA A 220 -5.35 -7.59 2.21
N SER A 221 -5.32 -6.93 3.36
CA SER A 221 -6.49 -6.24 3.92
C SER A 221 -6.76 -4.87 3.29
N VAL A 222 -5.73 -4.24 2.72
CA VAL A 222 -5.84 -2.95 2.02
C VAL A 222 -6.05 -3.15 0.51
N GLN A 223 -5.49 -4.20 -0.08
CA GLN A 223 -5.47 -4.43 -1.53
C GLN A 223 -6.84 -4.23 -2.21
N PRO A 224 -7.97 -4.80 -1.71
CA PRO A 224 -9.26 -4.61 -2.35
C PRO A 224 -9.75 -3.16 -2.33
N ILE A 225 -9.41 -2.41 -1.29
CA ILE A 225 -9.78 -1.01 -1.10
C ILE A 225 -9.01 -0.15 -2.11
N LEU A 226 -7.69 -0.34 -2.20
CA LEU A 226 -6.84 0.42 -3.11
C LEU A 226 -7.18 0.10 -4.58
N GLU A 227 -7.46 -1.16 -4.91
CA GLU A 227 -7.82 -1.55 -6.28
C GLU A 227 -9.14 -0.93 -6.73
N ARG A 228 -10.19 -0.95 -5.89
CA ARG A 228 -11.45 -0.25 -6.18
C ARG A 228 -11.24 1.24 -6.42
N TYR A 229 -10.40 1.87 -5.59
CA TYR A 229 -10.09 3.28 -5.70
C TYR A 229 -9.37 3.60 -7.02
N VAL A 230 -8.30 2.87 -7.32
CA VAL A 230 -7.49 3.03 -8.54
C VAL A 230 -8.33 2.82 -9.78
N GLU A 231 -9.13 1.76 -9.83
CA GLU A 231 -9.96 1.44 -10.99
C GLU A 231 -11.05 2.49 -11.22
N ARG A 232 -11.63 3.03 -10.15
CA ARG A 232 -12.58 4.13 -10.24
C ARG A 232 -11.91 5.38 -10.79
N LEU A 233 -10.76 5.77 -10.25
CA LEU A 233 -10.02 6.95 -10.72
C LEU A 233 -9.59 6.80 -12.19
N ARG A 234 -9.09 5.62 -12.59
CA ARG A 234 -8.73 5.32 -13.97
C ARG A 234 -9.90 5.50 -14.92
N ARG A 235 -11.10 5.05 -14.53
CA ARG A 235 -12.33 5.19 -15.33
C ARG A 235 -12.76 6.65 -15.46
N GLU A 236 -12.76 7.38 -14.35
CA GLU A 236 -13.14 8.80 -14.34
C GLU A 236 -12.18 9.64 -15.21
N LEU A 237 -10.87 9.43 -15.06
CA LEU A 237 -9.84 10.06 -15.91
C LEU A 237 -9.99 9.68 -17.39
N GLY A 238 -10.23 8.40 -17.69
CA GLY A 238 -10.47 7.93 -19.06
C GLY A 238 -11.70 8.56 -19.69
N SER A 239 -12.77 8.79 -18.93
CA SER A 239 -13.98 9.49 -19.40
C SER A 239 -13.73 10.96 -19.78
N LYS A 240 -12.66 11.54 -19.24
CA LYS A 240 -12.18 12.91 -19.52
C LYS A 240 -11.08 12.98 -20.59
N GLY A 241 -10.78 11.85 -21.26
CA GLY A 241 -9.80 11.79 -22.35
C GLY A 241 -8.36 11.50 -21.91
N TYR A 242 -8.10 11.26 -20.63
CA TYR A 242 -6.76 10.84 -20.18
C TYR A 242 -6.51 9.38 -20.56
N ALA A 243 -5.79 9.17 -21.67
CA ALA A 243 -5.48 7.84 -22.19
C ALA A 243 -4.25 7.18 -21.54
N ARG A 244 -3.51 7.93 -20.70
CA ARG A 244 -2.26 7.48 -20.08
C ARG A 244 -2.53 6.84 -18.71
N ASP A 245 -1.48 6.26 -18.16
CA ASP A 245 -1.47 5.73 -16.80
C ASP A 245 -1.06 6.84 -15.82
N PHE A 246 -1.52 6.78 -14.57
CA PHE A 246 -1.06 7.67 -13.51
C PHE A 246 -0.12 6.95 -12.54
N LEU A 247 0.74 7.72 -11.87
CA LEU A 247 1.64 7.22 -10.85
C LEU A 247 1.03 7.42 -9.47
N ILE A 248 1.28 6.47 -8.58
CA ILE A 248 0.95 6.56 -7.16
C ILE A 248 2.23 6.70 -6.36
N MET A 249 2.20 7.63 -5.40
CA MET A 249 3.30 7.82 -4.44
C MET A 249 3.36 6.64 -3.46
N ASN A 250 4.58 6.18 -3.16
CA ASN A 250 4.85 5.18 -2.13
C ASN A 250 5.31 5.84 -0.82
N GLY A 251 5.15 5.16 0.30
CA GLY A 251 5.61 5.62 1.61
C GLY A 251 7.14 5.72 1.75
N ASN A 252 7.90 5.16 0.81
CA ASN A 252 9.36 5.33 0.72
C ASN A 252 9.77 6.54 -0.15
N GLY A 253 8.80 7.30 -0.67
CA GLY A 253 9.04 8.46 -1.52
C GLY A 253 9.27 8.14 -3.00
N GLY A 254 9.25 6.86 -3.40
CA GLY A 254 9.22 6.47 -4.80
C GLY A 254 7.82 6.59 -5.41
N MET A 255 7.72 6.33 -6.71
CA MET A 255 6.46 6.30 -7.45
C MET A 255 6.31 4.97 -8.18
N ILE A 256 5.07 4.47 -8.29
CA ILE A 256 4.74 3.26 -9.04
C ILE A 256 3.51 3.48 -9.90
N SER A 257 3.46 2.87 -11.09
CA SER A 257 2.25 2.91 -11.91
C SER A 257 1.06 2.30 -11.17
N ALA A 258 -0.09 2.95 -11.31
CA ALA A 258 -1.35 2.51 -10.72
C ALA A 258 -1.74 1.08 -11.13
N ARG A 259 -1.28 0.59 -12.29
CA ARG A 259 -1.51 -0.81 -12.73
C ARG A 259 -0.84 -1.85 -11.83
N PHE A 260 0.26 -1.50 -11.17
CA PHE A 260 1.07 -2.44 -10.39
C PHE A 260 0.91 -2.27 -8.88
N VAL A 261 0.49 -1.09 -8.43
CA VAL A 261 0.45 -0.71 -7.02
C VAL A 261 -0.42 -1.63 -6.15
N THR A 262 -1.49 -2.21 -6.72
CA THR A 262 -2.46 -3.01 -5.96
C THR A 262 -1.83 -4.29 -5.40
N ARG A 263 -0.83 -4.85 -6.08
CA ARG A 263 -0.10 -6.05 -5.61
C ARG A 263 0.74 -5.78 -4.36
N GLU A 264 1.26 -4.57 -4.24
CA GLU A 264 2.12 -4.13 -3.13
C GLU A 264 1.48 -2.97 -2.35
N SER A 265 0.17 -3.06 -2.14
CA SER A 265 -0.65 -2.03 -1.49
C SER A 265 -0.08 -1.54 -0.15
N ALA A 266 0.58 -2.41 0.62
CA ALA A 266 1.23 -2.02 1.88
C ALA A 266 2.30 -0.92 1.70
N LYS A 267 2.94 -0.82 0.51
CA LYS A 267 3.94 0.22 0.23
C LYS A 267 3.35 1.62 0.05
N THR A 268 2.03 1.73 -0.12
CA THR A 268 1.34 3.03 -0.24
C THR A 268 0.92 3.62 1.12
N VAL A 269 1.05 2.85 2.19
CA VAL A 269 0.90 3.36 3.56
C VAL A 269 1.92 4.50 3.77
N MET A 270 1.47 5.64 4.28
CA MET A 270 2.27 6.87 4.46
C MET A 270 2.77 7.56 3.17
N SER A 271 2.12 7.33 2.02
CA SER A 271 2.53 7.98 0.76
C SER A 271 2.45 9.52 0.78
N GLY A 272 1.38 10.09 1.36
CA GLY A 272 1.22 11.54 1.53
C GLY A 272 2.38 12.17 2.31
N PRO A 273 2.62 11.77 3.57
CA PRO A 273 3.75 12.26 4.36
C PRO A 273 5.11 12.10 3.67
N ALA A 274 5.35 10.99 2.97
CA ALA A 274 6.59 10.78 2.23
C ALA A 274 6.82 11.84 1.14
N SER A 275 5.76 12.24 0.41
CA SER A 275 5.85 13.30 -0.59
C SER A 275 6.19 14.67 0.01
N GLY A 276 5.61 14.99 1.18
CA GLY A 276 5.91 16.22 1.93
C GLY A 276 7.37 16.27 2.38
N VAL A 277 7.91 15.14 2.85
CA VAL A 277 9.33 15.02 3.23
C VAL A 277 10.26 15.22 2.03
N ILE A 278 9.94 14.65 0.85
CA ILE A 278 10.73 14.87 -0.37
C ILE A 278 10.70 16.33 -0.81
N ALA A 279 9.51 16.94 -0.82
CA ALA A 279 9.35 18.34 -1.19
C ALA A 279 10.12 19.27 -0.22
N ALA A 280 10.08 18.97 1.08
CA ALA A 280 10.85 19.69 2.10
C ALA A 280 12.36 19.52 1.90
N ALA A 281 12.84 18.31 1.63
CA ALA A 281 14.26 18.07 1.35
C ALA A 281 14.74 18.85 0.11
N TYR A 282 13.99 18.80 -0.99
CA TYR A 282 14.29 19.56 -2.20
C TYR A 282 14.30 21.07 -1.95
N THR A 283 13.28 21.59 -1.27
CA THR A 283 13.14 23.02 -0.96
C THR A 283 14.23 23.50 -0.01
N GLY A 284 14.51 22.72 1.04
CA GLY A 284 15.54 23.03 2.02
C GLY A 284 16.92 23.08 1.39
N LYS A 285 17.28 22.10 0.55
CA LYS A 285 18.55 22.10 -0.20
C LYS A 285 18.70 23.35 -1.08
N ARG A 286 17.63 23.76 -1.78
CA ARG A 286 17.60 24.99 -2.59
C ARG A 286 17.72 26.26 -1.77
N ALA A 287 17.23 26.24 -0.53
CA ALA A 287 17.33 27.34 0.42
C ALA A 287 18.63 27.32 1.26
N GLY A 288 19.53 26.34 1.04
CA GLY A 288 20.78 26.21 1.77
C GLY A 288 20.67 25.55 3.16
N PHE A 289 19.57 24.85 3.43
CA PHE A 289 19.33 24.11 4.67
C PHE A 289 19.38 22.60 4.43
N GLU A 290 20.39 21.94 4.99
CA GLU A 290 20.60 20.49 4.83
C GLU A 290 19.92 19.65 5.93
N ASN A 291 19.54 20.28 7.05
CA ASN A 291 18.92 19.62 8.20
C ASN A 291 17.58 20.30 8.51
N LEU A 292 16.49 19.53 8.51
CA LEU A 292 15.13 20.05 8.60
C LEU A 292 14.29 19.16 9.52
N VAL A 293 13.32 19.78 10.19
CA VAL A 293 12.20 19.06 10.81
C VAL A 293 10.94 19.47 10.07
N THR A 294 10.23 18.52 9.47
CA THR A 294 8.93 18.78 8.85
C THR A 294 7.84 18.71 9.91
N TYR A 295 6.82 19.54 9.74
CA TYR A 295 5.63 19.53 10.58
C TYR A 295 4.41 19.77 9.69
N ASP A 296 3.68 18.70 9.41
CA ASP A 296 2.46 18.75 8.60
C ASP A 296 1.26 18.40 9.49
N MET A 297 0.32 19.34 9.62
CA MET A 297 -0.87 19.19 10.45
C MET A 297 -2.11 19.22 9.56
N GLY A 298 -2.78 18.07 9.48
CA GLY A 298 -4.09 17.94 8.85
C GLY A 298 -5.24 18.02 9.86
N GLY A 299 -6.46 17.79 9.39
CA GLY A 299 -7.65 17.70 10.25
C GLY A 299 -7.76 16.41 11.07
N THR A 300 -6.96 15.38 10.76
CA THR A 300 -7.05 14.04 11.37
C THR A 300 -5.72 13.57 11.96
N SER A 301 -4.59 13.85 11.29
CA SER A 301 -3.24 13.44 11.71
C SER A 301 -2.30 14.64 11.80
N THR A 302 -1.15 14.40 12.44
CA THR A 302 0.00 15.31 12.41
C THR A 302 1.23 14.47 12.14
N ASP A 303 1.93 14.81 11.06
CA ASP A 303 3.05 14.05 10.52
C ASP A 303 4.35 14.85 10.70
N VAL A 304 5.33 14.24 11.38
CA VAL A 304 6.61 14.86 11.72
C VAL A 304 7.75 13.98 11.24
N ALA A 305 8.70 14.55 10.51
CA ALA A 305 9.89 13.84 10.06
C ALA A 305 11.16 14.66 10.28
N LEU A 306 12.28 13.95 10.46
CA LEU A 306 13.61 14.53 10.55
C LEU A 306 14.37 14.25 9.25
N ILE A 307 14.81 15.31 8.57
CA ILE A 307 15.67 15.24 7.39
C ILE A 307 17.08 15.63 7.84
N ARG A 308 18.07 14.79 7.50
CA ARG A 308 19.49 15.05 7.77
C ARG A 308 20.28 14.93 6.48
N ASN A 309 21.14 15.92 6.21
CA ASN A 309 22.05 15.94 5.07
C ASN A 309 21.35 15.76 3.69
N ALA A 310 20.38 16.61 3.38
CA ALA A 310 19.58 16.58 2.13
C ALA A 310 20.37 16.84 0.82
#